data_AF-A0A502F5G5-F1
#
_entry.id   AF-A0A502F5G5-F1
#
_cell.length_a   1.000
_cell.length_b   1.000
_cell.length_c   1.000
_cell.angle_alpha   90.00
_cell.angle_beta   90.00
_cell.angle_gamma   90.00
#
_symmetry.space_group_name_H-M   'P 1'
#
loop_
_entity.id
_entity.type
_entity.pdbx_description
1 polymer ?
#
loop_
_entity_poly.entity_id
_entity_poly.type
_entity_poly.pdbx_seq_one_letter_code
_entity_poly.pdbx_strand_id
1 'polypeptide(L)'
;MNNVASILLLAFLALTFLQSGYEKIFYWKDNVEWLKGHFAKTILKNQVPLALLHLLILELISGILCVVGAIQLLTDSGREFGLYGAIFSCISLLMMLFGQRLAKDYDGARTIVIYFIPAIMAVYWLN
;
A
#
# COMPACT_ATOMS: atom_id res chain seq x y z
N MET A 1 11.64 21.64 -14.59
CA MET A 1 11.00 20.93 -13.48
C MET A 1 10.58 19.55 -13.97
N ASN A 2 11.56 18.64 -14.14
CA ASN A 2 11.27 17.27 -14.53
C ASN A 2 10.78 16.51 -13.29
N ASN A 3 9.88 15.54 -13.46
CA ASN A 3 9.40 14.61 -12.41
C ASN A 3 8.40 15.14 -11.35
N VAL A 4 7.87 16.36 -11.45
CA VAL A 4 6.92 16.91 -10.45
C VAL A 4 5.73 15.99 -10.23
N ALA A 5 5.13 15.49 -11.31
CA ALA A 5 3.97 14.61 -11.23
C ALA A 5 4.31 13.27 -10.54
N SER A 6 5.46 12.69 -10.86
CA SER A 6 5.94 11.46 -10.21
C SER A 6 6.24 11.68 -8.72
N ILE A 7 6.84 12.81 -8.35
CA ILE A 7 7.10 13.16 -6.94
C ILE A 7 5.79 13.28 -6.16
N LEU A 8 4.77 13.94 -6.74
CA LEU A 8 3.45 14.07 -6.09
C LEU A 8 2.77 12.70 -5.92
N LEU A 9 2.86 11.82 -6.92
CA LEU A 9 2.35 10.45 -6.78
C LEU A 9 3.09 9.65 -5.72
N LEU A 10 4.43 9.72 -5.68
CA LEU A 10 5.21 9.06 -4.63
C LEU A 10 4.89 9.62 -3.24
N ALA A 11 4.69 10.92 -3.10
CA ALA A 11 4.25 11.53 -1.84
C ALA A 11 2.86 11.04 -1.42
N PHE A 12 1.91 10.95 -2.36
CA PHE A 12 0.57 10.39 -2.11
C PHE A 12 0.64 8.93 -1.63
N LEU A 13 1.44 8.09 -2.29
CA LEU A 13 1.62 6.69 -1.90
C LEU A 13 2.32 6.58 -0.54
N ALA A 14 3.37 7.39 -0.30
CA ALA A 14 4.06 7.44 0.98
C ALA A 14 3.11 7.78 2.13
N LEU A 15 2.29 8.83 1.98
CA LEU A 15 1.29 9.19 2.99
C LEU A 15 0.30 8.05 3.23
N THR A 16 -0.22 7.45 2.15
CA THR A 16 -1.20 6.36 2.23
C THR A 16 -0.64 5.16 3.02
N PHE A 17 0.54 4.67 2.66
CA PHE A 17 1.08 3.45 3.28
C PHE A 17 1.76 3.68 4.62
N LEU A 18 2.42 4.82 4.84
CA LEU A 18 3.00 5.13 6.15
C LEU A 18 1.91 5.36 7.19
N GLN A 19 0.80 6.03 6.83
CA GLN A 19 -0.32 6.20 7.75
C GLN A 19 -1.03 4.86 8.02
N SER A 20 -1.27 4.06 6.98
CA SER A 20 -1.83 2.70 7.12
C SER A 20 -0.93 1.79 7.99
N GLY A 21 0.39 1.91 7.85
CA GLY A 21 1.36 1.17 8.66
C GLY A 21 1.43 1.66 10.10
N TYR A 22 1.41 2.98 10.32
CA TYR A 22 1.34 3.59 11.66
C TYR A 22 0.14 3.05 12.44
N GLU A 23 -1.06 3.07 11.84
CA GLU A 23 -2.27 2.59 12.49
C GLU A 23 -2.16 1.13 12.91
N LYS A 24 -1.59 0.27 12.05
CA LYS A 24 -1.38 -1.15 12.38
C LYS A 24 -0.36 -1.35 13.49
N ILE A 25 0.73 -0.58 13.53
CA ILE A 25 1.76 -0.72 14.58
C ILE A 25 1.21 -0.30 15.94
N PHE A 26 0.57 0.87 16.02
CA PHE A 26 0.16 1.46 17.30
C PHE A 26 -1.21 0.96 17.78
N TYR A 27 -2.12 0.62 16.87
CA TYR A 27 -3.48 0.13 17.16
C TYR A 27 -3.67 -1.32 16.68
N TRP A 28 -2.64 -2.15 16.89
CA TRP A 28 -2.61 -3.53 16.40
C TRP A 28 -3.80 -4.38 16.88
N LYS A 29 -4.14 -4.30 18.18
CA LYS A 29 -5.21 -5.13 18.78
C LYS A 29 -6.57 -4.81 18.16
N ASP A 30 -6.89 -3.53 18.05
CA ASP A 30 -8.15 -3.05 17.49
C ASP A 30 -8.29 -3.46 16.01
N ASN A 31 -7.19 -3.33 15.24
CA ASN A 31 -7.15 -3.78 13.85
C ASN A 31 -7.36 -5.30 13.73
N VAL A 32 -6.68 -6.10 14.53
CA VAL A 32 -6.84 -7.56 14.52
C VAL A 32 -8.25 -7.97 14.91
N GLU A 33 -8.85 -7.33 15.91
CA GLU A 33 -10.21 -7.62 16.36
C GLU A 33 -11.25 -7.32 15.27
N TRP A 34 -11.16 -6.13 14.65
CA TRP A 34 -12.02 -5.76 13.53
C TRP A 34 -11.88 -6.73 12.34
N LEU A 35 -10.64 -7.05 11.96
CA LEU A 35 -10.35 -7.95 10.83
C LEU A 35 -10.81 -9.39 11.11
N LYS A 36 -10.77 -9.87 12.36
CA LYS A 36 -11.29 -11.19 12.72
C LYS A 36 -12.79 -11.28 12.45
N GLY A 37 -13.55 -10.22 12.76
CA GLY A 37 -14.95 -10.12 12.40
C GLY A 37 -15.16 -10.09 10.88
N HIS A 38 -14.42 -9.21 10.19
CA HIS A 38 -14.49 -9.05 8.73
C HIS A 38 -14.22 -10.35 7.97
N PHE A 39 -13.19 -11.08 8.38
CA PHE A 39 -12.73 -12.31 7.72
C PHE A 39 -13.32 -13.61 8.29
N ALA A 40 -14.28 -13.54 9.23
CA ALA A 40 -14.79 -14.70 9.97
C ALA A 40 -15.31 -15.85 9.08
N LYS A 41 -15.89 -15.51 7.92
CA LYS A 41 -16.45 -16.47 6.94
C LYS A 41 -15.49 -16.82 5.80
N THR A 42 -14.22 -16.47 5.93
CA THR A 42 -13.21 -16.66 4.88
C THR A 42 -12.13 -17.65 5.30
N ILE A 43 -11.28 -18.04 4.34
CA ILE A 43 -10.09 -18.85 4.61
C ILE A 43 -9.07 -18.15 5.53
N LEU A 44 -9.13 -16.83 5.65
CA LEU A 44 -8.20 -16.04 6.46
C LEU A 44 -8.58 -15.96 7.94
N LYS A 45 -9.74 -16.48 8.36
CA LYS A 45 -10.28 -16.34 9.73
C LYS A 45 -9.28 -16.65 10.86
N ASN A 46 -8.43 -17.66 10.68
CA ASN A 46 -7.44 -18.09 11.67
C ASN A 46 -6.04 -17.50 11.43
N GLN A 47 -5.86 -16.81 10.30
CA GLN A 47 -4.59 -16.27 9.84
C GLN A 47 -4.57 -14.74 9.83
N VAL A 48 -5.61 -14.08 10.35
CA VAL A 48 -5.75 -12.62 10.36
C VAL A 48 -4.51 -11.90 10.89
N PRO A 49 -3.93 -12.27 12.06
CA PRO A 49 -2.75 -11.57 12.57
C PRO A 49 -1.53 -11.72 11.64
N LEU A 50 -1.35 -12.90 11.04
CA LEU A 50 -0.26 -13.15 10.10
C LEU A 50 -0.48 -12.38 8.79
N ALA A 51 -1.69 -12.43 8.24
CA ALA A 51 -2.02 -11.67 7.03
C ALA A 51 -1.83 -10.16 7.23
N LEU A 52 -2.22 -9.64 8.39
CA LEU A 52 -2.00 -8.24 8.76
C LEU A 52 -0.52 -7.90 8.87
N LEU A 53 0.29 -8.79 9.46
CA LEU A 53 1.74 -8.58 9.61
C LEU A 53 2.43 -8.55 8.24
N HIS A 54 2.08 -9.49 7.36
CA HIS A 54 2.62 -9.54 6.00
C HIS A 54 2.26 -8.28 5.22
N LEU A 55 1.01 -7.82 5.32
CA LEU A 55 0.59 -6.58 4.69
C LEU A 55 1.37 -5.39 5.27
N LEU A 56 1.47 -5.27 6.59
CA LEU A 56 2.22 -4.20 7.25
C LEU A 56 3.67 -4.10 6.77
N ILE A 57 4.38 -5.22 6.63
CA ILE A 57 5.77 -5.23 6.14
C ILE A 57 5.83 -4.62 4.73
N LEU A 58 4.93 -5.01 3.83
CA LEU A 58 4.88 -4.49 2.47
C LEU A 58 4.48 -3.02 2.43
N GLU A 59 3.56 -2.58 3.29
CA GLU A 59 3.17 -1.17 3.40
C GLU A 59 4.34 -0.30 3.86
N LEU A 60 5.12 -0.75 4.85
CA LEU A 60 6.32 -0.03 5.31
C LEU A 60 7.40 0.03 4.23
N ILE A 61 7.65 -1.06 3.51
CA ILE A 61 8.58 -1.08 2.37
C ILE A 61 8.09 -0.09 1.29
N SER A 62 6.81 -0.14 0.94
CA SER A 62 6.21 0.75 -0.05
C SER A 62 6.39 2.21 0.34
N GLY A 63 6.02 2.56 1.58
CA GLY A 63 6.10 3.93 2.10
C GLY A 63 7.53 4.46 2.15
N ILE A 64 8.47 3.68 2.68
CA ILE A 64 9.89 4.07 2.76
C ILE A 64 10.49 4.26 1.37
N LEU A 65 10.27 3.31 0.46
CA LEU A 65 10.76 3.41 -0.91
C LEU A 65 10.16 4.59 -1.67
N CYS A 66 8.88 4.91 -1.44
CA CYS A 66 8.27 6.10 -2.04
C CYS A 66 8.90 7.40 -1.53
N VAL A 67 9.20 7.51 -0.23
CA VAL A 67 9.92 8.68 0.33
C VAL A 67 11.33 8.78 -0.24
N VAL A 68 12.09 7.69 -0.23
CA VAL A 68 13.45 7.65 -0.77
C VAL A 68 13.45 7.94 -2.28
N GLY A 69 12.50 7.40 -3.02
CA GLY A 69 12.31 7.66 -4.45
C GLY A 69 11.95 9.11 -4.75
N ALA A 70 11.12 9.75 -3.92
CA ALA A 70 10.83 11.18 -4.07
C ALA A 70 12.10 12.03 -3.87
N ILE A 71 12.93 11.70 -2.87
CA ILE A 71 14.24 12.35 -2.67
C ILE A 71 15.19 12.07 -3.85
N GLN A 72 15.18 10.85 -4.38
CA GLN A 72 15.98 10.47 -5.54
C GLN A 72 15.64 11.31 -6.78
N LEU A 73 14.35 11.54 -7.03
CA LEU A 73 13.88 12.39 -8.11
C LEU A 73 14.19 13.88 -7.89
N LEU A 74 14.15 14.36 -6.64
CA LEU A 74 14.49 15.76 -6.31
C LEU A 74 15.98 16.06 -6.46
N THR A 75 16.82 15.05 -6.27
CA THR A 75 18.29 15.16 -6.40
C THR A 75 18.79 14.76 -7.79
N ASP A 76 17.87 14.42 -8.71
CA ASP A 76 18.17 13.89 -10.05
C ASP A 76 19.15 12.69 -10.04
N SER A 77 19.11 11.87 -8.98
CA SER A 77 20.02 10.73 -8.78
C SER A 77 19.47 9.38 -9.25
N GLY A 78 18.41 9.40 -10.07
CA GLY A 78 17.79 8.20 -10.66
C GLY A 78 16.30 8.05 -10.32
N ARG A 79 15.73 6.87 -10.63
CA ARG A 79 14.29 6.58 -10.47
C ARG A 79 13.98 5.23 -9.81
N GLU A 80 14.99 4.39 -9.60
CA GLU A 80 14.85 2.99 -9.17
C GLU A 80 14.04 2.84 -7.87
N PHE A 81 14.34 3.65 -6.85
CA PHE A 81 13.63 3.53 -5.56
C PHE A 81 12.16 3.94 -5.68
N GLY A 82 11.88 4.96 -6.49
CA GLY A 82 10.51 5.37 -6.78
C GLY A 82 9.74 4.28 -7.52
N LEU A 83 10.37 3.65 -8.54
CA LEU A 83 9.78 2.55 -9.28
C LEU A 83 9.48 1.36 -8.37
N TYR A 84 10.43 0.94 -7.54
CA TYR A 84 10.20 -0.14 -6.57
C TYR A 84 9.13 0.23 -5.54
N GLY A 85 9.12 1.47 -5.04
CA GLY A 85 8.06 1.95 -4.15
C GLY A 85 6.67 1.85 -4.77
N ALA A 86 6.53 2.24 -6.04
CA ALA A 86 5.28 2.13 -6.79
C ALA A 86 4.87 0.67 -7.06
N ILE A 87 5.82 -0.22 -7.35
CA ILE A 87 5.57 -1.66 -7.54
C ILE A 87 5.09 -2.31 -6.24
N PHE A 88 5.80 -2.09 -5.13
CA PHE A 88 5.40 -2.61 -3.81
C PHE A 88 4.04 -2.05 -3.35
N SER A 89 3.75 -0.79 -3.69
CA SER A 89 2.43 -0.18 -3.49
C SER A 89 1.33 -0.95 -4.25
N CYS A 90 1.58 -1.26 -5.52
CA CYS A 90 0.65 -2.05 -6.33
C CYS A 90 0.45 -3.46 -5.74
N ILE A 91 1.52 -4.13 -5.31
CA ILE A 91 1.44 -5.45 -4.68
C ILE A 91 0.59 -5.40 -3.41
N SER A 92 0.83 -4.41 -2.54
CA SER A 92 0.07 -4.21 -1.30
C SER A 92 -1.43 -4.03 -1.58
N LEU A 93 -1.76 -3.18 -2.56
CA LEU A 93 -3.15 -2.95 -2.97
C LEU A 93 -3.81 -4.20 -3.58
N LEU A 94 -3.09 -4.97 -4.39
CA LEU A 94 -3.61 -6.23 -4.93
C LEU A 94 -3.89 -7.26 -3.84
N MET A 95 -3.03 -7.34 -2.81
CA MET A 95 -3.27 -8.17 -1.63
C MET A 95 -4.51 -7.72 -0.85
N MET A 96 -4.68 -6.41 -0.65
CA MET A 96 -5.88 -5.86 -0.02
C MET A 96 -7.13 -6.16 -0.85
N LEU A 97 -7.09 -5.95 -2.17
CA LEU A 97 -8.18 -6.26 -3.09
C LEU A 97 -8.59 -7.73 -2.98
N PHE A 98 -7.62 -8.63 -2.98
CA PHE A 98 -7.86 -10.06 -2.81
C PHE A 98 -8.55 -10.37 -1.48
N GLY A 99 -8.08 -9.78 -0.38
CA GLY A 99 -8.74 -9.85 0.92
C GLY A 99 -10.20 -9.41 0.85
N GLN A 100 -10.48 -8.22 0.29
CA GLN A 100 -11.86 -7.73 0.18
C GLN A 100 -12.76 -8.65 -0.66
N ARG A 101 -12.22 -9.25 -1.73
CA ARG A 101 -12.95 -10.24 -2.55
C ARG A 101 -13.25 -11.53 -1.79
N LEU A 102 -12.32 -12.03 -0.97
CA LEU A 102 -12.58 -13.18 -0.09
C LEU A 102 -13.69 -12.89 0.92
N ALA A 103 -13.69 -11.68 1.50
CA ALA A 103 -14.72 -11.24 2.44
C ALA A 103 -16.06 -10.90 1.77
N LYS A 104 -16.12 -10.89 0.44
CA LYS A 104 -17.26 -10.41 -0.37
C LYS A 104 -17.63 -8.95 -0.07
N ASP A 105 -16.64 -8.15 0.33
CA ASP A 105 -16.79 -6.71 0.52
C ASP A 105 -16.50 -5.99 -0.81
N TYR A 106 -17.57 -5.72 -1.56
CA TYR A 106 -17.49 -5.09 -2.87
C TYR A 106 -17.19 -3.58 -2.79
N ASP A 107 -17.64 -2.92 -1.73
CA ASP A 107 -17.41 -1.50 -1.52
C ASP A 107 -15.96 -1.26 -1.07
N GLY A 108 -15.45 -2.09 -0.15
CA GLY A 108 -14.02 -2.11 0.20
C GLY A 108 -13.15 -2.37 -1.03
N ALA A 109 -13.51 -3.35 -1.87
CA ALA A 109 -12.79 -3.63 -3.10
C ALA A 109 -12.79 -2.45 -4.10
N ARG A 110 -13.88 -1.68 -4.16
CA ARG A 110 -13.99 -0.47 -5.01
C ARG A 110 -13.00 0.60 -4.56
N THR A 111 -12.89 0.84 -3.26
CA THR A 111 -11.95 1.82 -2.69
C THR A 111 -10.51 1.48 -3.07
N ILE A 112 -10.13 0.19 -3.04
CA ILE A 112 -8.78 -0.24 -3.44
C ILE A 112 -8.46 0.13 -4.90
N VAL A 113 -9.43 0.03 -5.81
CA VAL A 113 -9.23 0.41 -7.22
C VAL A 113 -8.89 1.91 -7.35
N ILE A 114 -9.50 2.76 -6.52
CA ILE A 114 -9.23 4.21 -6.51
C ILE A 114 -7.77 4.50 -6.17
N TYR A 115 -7.18 3.78 -5.22
CA TYR A 115 -5.76 3.90 -4.87
C TYR A 115 -4.84 3.17 -5.86
N PHE A 116 -5.33 2.14 -6.55
CA PHE A 116 -4.54 1.38 -7.52
C PHE A 116 -4.23 2.19 -8.79
N ILE A 117 -5.16 3.03 -9.24
CA ILE A 117 -4.97 3.90 -10.41
C ILE A 117 -3.72 4.80 -10.28
N PRO A 118 -3.56 5.63 -9.22
CA PRO A 118 -2.36 6.45 -9.06
C PRO A 118 -1.11 5.59 -8.82
N ALA A 119 -1.23 4.42 -8.17
CA ALA A 119 -0.09 3.53 -7.96
C ALA A 119 0.47 2.97 -9.29
N ILE A 120 -0.39 2.47 -10.17
CA ILE A 120 0.05 1.94 -11.47
C ILE A 120 0.51 3.05 -12.42
N MET A 121 -0.06 4.25 -12.32
CA MET A 121 0.44 5.43 -13.02
C MET A 121 1.87 5.78 -12.59
N ALA A 122 2.17 5.70 -11.29
CA ALA A 122 3.52 5.93 -10.79
C ALA A 122 4.52 4.91 -11.34
N VAL A 123 4.13 3.62 -11.45
CA VAL A 123 4.94 2.59 -12.11
C VAL A 123 5.21 2.97 -13.57
N TYR A 124 4.16 3.34 -14.32
CA TYR A 124 4.29 3.69 -15.73
C TYR A 124 5.19 4.90 -15.99
N TRP A 125 5.19 5.90 -15.10
CA TRP A 125 6.02 7.11 -15.26
C TRP A 125 7.47 6.94 -14.81
N LEU A 126 7.76 5.93 -14.00
CA LEU A 126 9.09 5.68 -13.44
C LEU A 126 9.83 4.53 -14.13
N ASN A 127 9.14 3.76 -14.96
CA ASN A 127 9.67 2.70 -15.82
C ASN A 127 10.19 3.25 -17.14
#